data_AF-A0AAV7ZM72-F1
#
_entry.id   AF-A0AAV7ZM72-F1
#
_cell.length_a   1.000
_cell.length_b   1.000
_cell.length_c   1.000
_cell.angle_alpha   90.00
_cell.angle_beta   90.00
_cell.angle_gamma   90.00
#
_symmetry.space_group_name_H-M   'P 1'
#
loop_
_entity.id
_entity.type
_entity.pdbx_description
1 polymer ?
#
loop_
_entity_poly.entity_id
_entity_poly.type
_entity_poly.pdbx_seq_one_letter_code
_entity_poly.pdbx_strand_id
1 'polypeptide(L)'
;MRKKKEKKNKKVKKFSERSETETTSSSFTETSSTQNSQPTHSQRKVLRRKKKKTKKFTKKHGKKNLKQTPRSKIRAIQNQKKLTPLFIKHRLGFRHKPGQLALKEIVSLQRSTHLLLRRLPFARLVKEITNSCLAYHLRPYQWRKNAMLALQEASENYLIDLLASTNLCAIHGKRVTIMNRDLHLSRRITGNGHSVFDEKKKFSKKIMIWGGIGFRLQTDLIIIDSSVNTETYINDIIKGSKIIKSANREYGEWEWIFQQDGARPHTSKKTMSYLTQRCNVLNPWPPNSPDLNPIENLWSIMDNRLKDTQPNNEEEFIAEIIKVWEGIPWKIIENLVLSMSKRINLVIERQGQSINGFF
;
A
#
# COMPACT_ATOMS: atom_id res chain seq x y z
N MET A 1 14.58 50.06 -10.40
CA MET A 1 14.22 48.70 -10.85
C MET A 1 12.81 48.70 -11.46
N ARG A 2 12.71 49.13 -12.72
CA ARG A 2 11.51 49.08 -13.57
C ARG A 2 11.72 47.97 -14.60
N LYS A 3 10.65 47.28 -15.00
CA LYS A 3 10.55 46.15 -15.97
C LYS A 3 10.69 44.74 -15.36
N LYS A 4 9.56 44.21 -14.83
CA LYS A 4 9.19 42.77 -14.86
C LYS A 4 7.77 42.47 -14.34
N LYS A 5 6.79 43.34 -14.63
CA LYS A 5 5.35 43.07 -14.42
C LYS A 5 4.56 43.44 -15.68
N GLU A 6 4.74 42.65 -16.73
CA GLU A 6 3.86 42.68 -17.90
C GLU A 6 4.16 41.46 -18.76
N LYS A 7 3.34 40.41 -18.62
CA LYS A 7 3.10 39.28 -19.54
C LYS A 7 2.57 38.08 -18.73
N LYS A 8 1.30 38.18 -18.32
CA LYS A 8 0.43 37.04 -17.99
C LYS A 8 -1.00 37.55 -17.80
N ASN A 9 -1.56 38.14 -18.87
CA ASN A 9 -2.98 38.40 -19.01
C ASN A 9 -3.31 38.44 -20.50
N LYS A 10 -3.52 37.25 -21.09
CA LYS A 10 -4.14 37.05 -22.41
C LYS A 10 -4.29 35.53 -22.63
N LYS A 11 -5.43 34.99 -22.21
CA LYS A 11 -6.18 33.85 -22.81
C LYS A 11 -7.18 33.27 -21.80
N VAL A 12 -8.14 34.08 -21.39
CA VAL A 12 -9.46 33.61 -20.90
C VAL A 12 -10.47 34.60 -21.46
N LYS A 13 -11.02 34.29 -22.64
CA LYS A 13 -12.25 34.86 -23.21
C LYS A 13 -12.41 34.32 -24.63
N LYS A 14 -13.24 33.28 -24.79
CA LYS A 14 -14.12 33.02 -25.93
C LYS A 14 -14.65 31.58 -25.86
N PHE A 15 -15.85 31.41 -25.31
CA PHE A 15 -17.02 30.81 -25.96
C PHE A 15 -18.02 30.39 -24.87
N SER A 16 -18.89 31.33 -24.50
CA SER A 16 -20.22 31.08 -23.96
C SER A 16 -21.21 31.65 -24.99
N GLU A 17 -22.38 31.02 -25.07
CA GLU A 17 -23.57 31.34 -25.87
C GLU A 17 -23.76 30.59 -27.21
N ARG A 18 -24.59 29.55 -27.11
CA ARG A 18 -25.75 29.17 -27.95
C ARG A 18 -26.16 27.77 -27.50
N SER A 19 -27.41 27.39 -27.27
CA SER A 19 -28.72 28.02 -27.26
C SER A 19 -29.66 26.88 -26.82
N GLU A 20 -30.58 27.15 -25.90
CA GLU A 20 -31.70 26.25 -25.60
C GLU A 20 -32.71 26.28 -26.75
N THR A 21 -33.19 25.12 -27.19
CA THR A 21 -34.60 24.89 -27.56
C THR A 21 -34.91 23.39 -27.67
N GLU A 22 -36.08 23.04 -27.12
CA GLU A 22 -37.04 22.03 -27.57
C GLU A 22 -36.86 20.53 -27.24
N THR A 23 -37.64 20.13 -26.23
CA THR A 23 -38.57 19.00 -26.17
C THR A 23 -38.80 18.18 -27.45
N THR A 24 -38.68 16.86 -27.35
CA THR A 24 -39.72 15.90 -27.79
C THR A 24 -39.49 14.51 -27.21
N SER A 25 -40.57 13.96 -26.66
CA SER A 25 -40.77 12.58 -26.24
C SER A 25 -40.79 11.63 -27.45
N SER A 26 -40.20 10.44 -27.32
CA SER A 26 -40.76 9.23 -27.95
C SER A 26 -40.14 7.97 -27.33
N SER A 27 -40.96 7.27 -26.56
CA SER A 27 -40.95 5.81 -26.42
C SER A 27 -40.75 5.10 -27.77
N PHE A 28 -40.09 3.94 -27.80
CA PHE A 28 -40.63 2.75 -28.49
C PHE A 28 -39.86 1.48 -28.09
N THR A 29 -40.68 0.47 -27.85
CA THR A 29 -40.59 -0.95 -27.50
C THR A 29 -39.40 -1.82 -27.93
N GLU A 30 -39.21 -2.84 -27.09
CA GLU A 30 -38.76 -4.22 -27.35
C GLU A 30 -38.88 -4.73 -28.80
N THR A 31 -37.91 -5.54 -29.22
CA THR A 31 -38.20 -6.91 -29.69
C THR A 31 -36.92 -7.75 -29.77
N SER A 32 -37.05 -8.93 -29.19
CA SER A 32 -36.19 -10.12 -29.25
C SER A 32 -36.12 -10.73 -30.64
N SER A 33 -34.94 -11.27 -31.01
CA SER A 33 -34.86 -12.50 -31.81
C SER A 33 -33.48 -13.14 -31.75
N THR A 34 -33.47 -14.33 -31.16
CA THR A 34 -32.54 -15.45 -31.32
C THR A 34 -32.17 -15.68 -32.79
N GLN A 35 -30.90 -15.96 -33.11
CA GLN A 35 -30.55 -17.06 -34.00
C GLN A 35 -29.05 -17.41 -33.96
N ASN A 36 -28.85 -18.72 -34.09
CA ASN A 36 -27.68 -19.52 -33.85
C ASN A 36 -27.12 -19.94 -35.22
N SER A 37 -25.84 -19.70 -35.51
CA SER A 37 -25.15 -20.37 -36.63
C SER A 37 -23.65 -20.01 -36.69
N GLN A 38 -22.81 -20.96 -36.28
CA GLN A 38 -21.56 -21.31 -36.98
C GLN A 38 -21.91 -22.30 -38.12
N PRO A 39 -21.04 -22.62 -39.13
CA PRO A 39 -19.59 -22.45 -39.17
C PRO A 39 -19.03 -21.93 -40.52
N THR A 40 -17.73 -21.63 -40.59
CA THR A 40 -16.76 -22.25 -41.52
C THR A 40 -15.44 -21.46 -41.63
N HIS A 41 -14.39 -22.23 -41.86
CA HIS A 41 -12.99 -21.87 -41.96
C HIS A 41 -12.65 -21.38 -43.38
N SER A 42 -12.15 -20.16 -43.55
CA SER A 42 -11.10 -19.79 -44.53
C SER A 42 -10.98 -18.27 -44.68
N GLN A 43 -9.76 -17.75 -44.48
CA GLN A 43 -9.04 -16.85 -45.40
C GLN A 43 -7.95 -16.07 -44.64
N ARG A 44 -6.73 -16.60 -44.77
CA ARG A 44 -5.49 -15.82 -44.74
C ARG A 44 -5.45 -14.90 -45.97
N LYS A 45 -5.09 -13.62 -45.79
CA LYS A 45 -3.98 -12.92 -46.49
C LYS A 45 -4.02 -11.42 -46.14
N VAL A 46 -3.01 -10.86 -45.47
CA VAL A 46 -1.74 -10.26 -45.96
C VAL A 46 -1.81 -8.73 -46.00
N LEU A 47 -0.89 -8.08 -45.26
CA LEU A 47 -0.28 -6.81 -45.67
C LEU A 47 1.23 -6.79 -45.41
N ARG A 48 1.95 -7.42 -46.33
CA ARG A 48 3.16 -6.96 -47.05
C ARG A 48 4.10 -5.93 -46.37
N ARG A 49 5.36 -6.32 -46.15
CA ARG A 49 6.53 -5.40 -46.14
C ARG A 49 7.72 -6.00 -46.90
N LYS A 50 8.39 -5.14 -47.69
CA LYS A 50 9.29 -5.41 -48.82
C LYS A 50 10.70 -5.92 -48.43
N LYS A 51 11.28 -6.73 -49.33
CA LYS A 51 12.68 -7.24 -49.39
C LYS A 51 13.74 -6.12 -49.54
N LYS A 52 14.96 -6.36 -49.03
CA LYS A 52 16.29 -6.04 -49.63
C LYS A 52 17.36 -6.84 -48.87
N LYS A 53 17.93 -7.90 -49.48
CA LYS A 53 19.19 -8.02 -50.26
C LYS A 53 20.46 -8.16 -49.41
N THR A 54 21.20 -9.22 -49.73
CA THR A 54 22.38 -9.80 -49.08
C THR A 54 23.72 -9.34 -49.67
N LYS A 55 24.74 -9.35 -48.78
CA LYS A 55 26.20 -9.57 -48.96
C LYS A 55 27.13 -8.48 -49.55
N LYS A 56 28.17 -8.14 -48.75
CA LYS A 56 29.64 -8.09 -49.04
C LYS A 56 30.38 -7.94 -47.68
N PHE A 57 31.11 -8.95 -47.15
CA PHE A 57 32.52 -9.36 -47.35
C PHE A 57 33.63 -8.39 -46.85
N THR A 58 34.45 -8.83 -45.87
CA THR A 58 35.94 -8.94 -45.87
C THR A 58 36.32 -9.83 -44.65
N LYS A 59 37.28 -10.77 -44.68
CA LYS A 59 38.74 -10.64 -44.85
C LYS A 59 39.40 -11.91 -45.43
N LYS A 60 40.53 -11.69 -46.10
CA LYS A 60 41.36 -12.57 -46.95
C LYS A 60 42.31 -13.53 -46.20
N HIS A 61 42.78 -14.54 -46.96
CA HIS A 61 43.82 -15.54 -46.73
C HIS A 61 45.30 -15.06 -46.83
N GLY A 62 46.22 -15.91 -46.31
CA GLY A 62 47.63 -16.11 -46.75
C GLY A 62 48.61 -16.08 -45.56
N LYS A 63 49.60 -16.97 -45.33
CA LYS A 63 50.32 -18.02 -46.09
C LYS A 63 50.99 -19.02 -45.10
N LYS A 64 51.34 -20.22 -45.58
CA LYS A 64 52.12 -21.29 -44.89
C LYS A 64 53.59 -20.92 -44.64
N ASN A 65 54.22 -21.52 -43.63
CA ASN A 65 55.55 -22.16 -43.75
C ASN A 65 55.83 -23.21 -42.65
N LEU A 66 56.57 -24.25 -43.04
CA LEU A 66 56.94 -25.48 -42.34
C LEU A 66 58.25 -25.36 -41.51
N LYS A 67 58.49 -26.41 -40.71
CA LYS A 67 59.78 -27.00 -40.21
C LYS A 67 60.11 -26.64 -38.76
N GLN A 68 60.57 -27.51 -37.85
CA GLN A 68 60.96 -28.93 -37.87
C GLN A 68 61.02 -29.45 -36.39
N THR A 69 61.06 -30.78 -36.26
CA THR A 69 61.12 -31.72 -35.10
C THR A 69 62.27 -31.50 -34.08
N PRO A 70 62.51 -32.31 -33.00
CA PRO A 70 62.00 -33.66 -32.66
C PRO A 70 61.70 -34.02 -31.17
N ARG A 71 61.07 -35.19 -31.02
CA ARG A 71 60.93 -36.12 -29.88
C ARG A 71 62.01 -36.01 -28.77
N SER A 72 61.60 -36.21 -27.51
CA SER A 72 62.15 -37.31 -26.69
C SER A 72 61.45 -37.53 -25.32
N LYS A 73 61.22 -38.81 -25.02
CA LYS A 73 61.33 -39.50 -23.72
C LYS A 73 60.28 -39.23 -22.63
N ILE A 74 59.33 -40.18 -22.60
CA ILE A 74 58.71 -40.74 -21.39
C ILE A 74 59.78 -41.40 -20.51
N ARG A 75 59.80 -41.06 -19.22
CA ARG A 75 60.31 -41.78 -18.01
C ARG A 75 60.17 -40.77 -16.85
N ALA A 76 59.79 -41.06 -15.61
CA ALA A 76 59.25 -42.22 -14.91
C ALA A 76 58.88 -41.71 -13.48
N ILE A 77 58.21 -42.55 -12.70
CA ILE A 77 58.26 -42.62 -11.21
C ILE A 77 57.30 -41.71 -10.41
N GLN A 78 56.24 -42.38 -9.91
CA GLN A 78 55.75 -42.51 -8.53
C GLN A 78 55.51 -41.28 -7.62
N ASN A 79 54.45 -41.48 -6.81
CA ASN A 79 54.32 -41.08 -5.40
C ASN A 79 53.99 -39.61 -5.09
N GLN A 80 52.75 -39.33 -4.70
CA GLN A 80 52.30 -39.37 -3.29
C GLN A 80 50.95 -38.66 -3.13
N LYS A 81 50.11 -39.26 -2.28
CA LYS A 81 48.87 -38.71 -1.75
C LYS A 81 49.07 -37.27 -1.26
N LYS A 82 48.37 -36.31 -1.84
CA LYS A 82 47.95 -35.10 -1.13
C LYS A 82 46.42 -35.07 -1.12
N LEU A 83 45.88 -35.33 0.06
CA LEU A 83 44.50 -35.03 0.43
C LEU A 83 44.24 -33.55 0.13
N THR A 84 43.35 -33.27 -0.81
CA THR A 84 42.70 -31.97 -0.92
C THR A 84 41.23 -32.14 -0.50
N PRO A 85 40.69 -31.19 0.29
CA PRO A 85 39.38 -31.35 0.91
C PRO A 85 38.29 -31.44 -0.17
N LEU A 86 37.30 -32.29 0.09
CA LEU A 86 36.07 -32.42 -0.70
C LEU A 86 35.39 -31.05 -0.85
N PHE A 87 35.72 -30.33 -1.93
CA PHE A 87 34.93 -29.20 -2.38
C PHE A 87 33.59 -29.74 -2.87
N ILE A 88 32.58 -29.69 -1.98
CA ILE A 88 31.18 -29.81 -2.36
C ILE A 88 30.92 -28.68 -3.36
N LYS A 89 30.89 -29.01 -4.65
CA LYS A 89 30.37 -28.11 -5.69
C LYS A 89 28.91 -27.82 -5.34
N HIS A 90 28.65 -26.69 -4.69
CA HIS A 90 27.33 -26.09 -4.74
C HIS A 90 26.96 -25.96 -6.22
N ARG A 91 25.98 -26.74 -6.71
CA ARG A 91 25.39 -26.51 -8.03
C ARG A 91 24.88 -25.08 -8.01
N LEU A 92 25.55 -24.19 -8.73
CA LEU A 92 25.02 -22.87 -9.05
C LEU A 92 23.65 -23.11 -9.69
N GLY A 93 22.57 -22.81 -8.95
CA GLY A 93 21.21 -23.00 -9.41
C GLY A 93 21.03 -22.25 -10.73
N PHE A 94 20.51 -22.93 -11.75
CA PHE A 94 20.21 -22.30 -13.02
C PHE A 94 19.18 -21.18 -12.78
N ARG A 95 19.62 -19.93 -12.84
CA ARG A 95 18.72 -18.78 -12.70
C ARG A 95 18.01 -18.57 -14.03
N HIS A 96 16.69 -18.67 -14.00
CA HIS A 96 15.87 -18.31 -15.16
C HIS A 96 16.06 -16.86 -15.55
N LYS A 97 16.02 -16.59 -16.85
CA LYS A 97 16.04 -15.20 -17.35
C LYS A 97 14.79 -14.46 -16.84
N PRO A 98 14.87 -13.13 -16.61
CA PRO A 98 13.70 -12.33 -16.25
C PRO A 98 12.54 -12.58 -17.23
N GLY A 99 11.34 -12.84 -16.71
CA GLY A 99 10.14 -13.15 -17.50
C GLY A 99 9.99 -14.59 -17.96
N GLN A 100 11.04 -15.42 -17.94
CA GLN A 100 10.95 -16.82 -18.39
C GLN A 100 10.06 -17.67 -17.49
N LEU A 101 10.10 -17.45 -16.17
CA LEU A 101 9.22 -18.15 -15.22
C LEU A 101 7.76 -17.73 -15.41
N ALA A 102 7.49 -16.44 -15.56
CA ALA A 102 6.15 -15.92 -15.81
C ALA A 102 5.54 -16.48 -17.11
N LEU A 103 6.33 -16.58 -18.19
CA LEU A 103 5.87 -17.19 -19.44
C LEU A 103 5.56 -18.69 -19.28
N LYS A 104 6.39 -19.43 -18.55
CA LYS A 104 6.12 -20.84 -18.24
C LYS A 104 4.85 -21.00 -17.42
N GLU A 105 4.66 -20.14 -16.42
CA GLU A 105 3.47 -20.10 -15.59
C GLU A 105 2.21 -19.78 -16.41
N ILE A 106 2.25 -18.75 -17.27
CA ILE A 106 1.15 -18.42 -18.19
C ILE A 106 0.78 -19.63 -19.06
N VAL A 107 1.77 -20.30 -19.67
CA VAL A 107 1.53 -21.49 -20.50
C VAL A 107 0.94 -22.63 -19.67
N SER A 108 1.40 -22.83 -18.43
CA SER A 108 0.86 -23.84 -17.52
C SER A 108 -0.60 -23.55 -17.14
N LEU A 109 -0.90 -22.29 -16.81
CA LEU A 109 -2.25 -21.84 -16.45
C LEU A 109 -3.20 -21.90 -17.63
N GLN A 110 -2.73 -21.59 -18.85
CA GLN A 110 -3.54 -21.71 -20.07
C GLN A 110 -3.85 -23.17 -20.47
N ARG A 111 -3.05 -24.13 -20.00
CA ARG A 111 -3.24 -25.56 -20.28
C ARG A 111 -4.08 -26.28 -19.23
N SER A 112 -4.29 -25.67 -18.08
CA SER A 112 -4.99 -26.27 -16.95
C SER A 112 -6.22 -25.44 -16.59
N THR A 113 -7.17 -26.07 -15.91
CA THR A 113 -8.40 -25.43 -15.43
C THR A 113 -8.50 -25.51 -13.91
N HIS A 114 -7.36 -25.62 -13.21
CA HIS A 114 -7.33 -25.66 -11.76
C HIS A 114 -7.69 -24.31 -11.17
N LEU A 115 -8.42 -24.35 -10.05
CA LEU A 115 -8.71 -23.16 -9.24
C LEU A 115 -7.42 -22.52 -8.72
N LEU A 116 -7.30 -21.21 -8.92
CA LEU A 116 -6.14 -20.38 -8.62
C LEU A 116 -6.14 -19.89 -7.17
N LEU A 117 -7.32 -19.67 -6.59
CA LEU A 117 -7.43 -19.21 -5.21
C LEU A 117 -7.21 -20.36 -4.24
N ARG A 118 -6.48 -20.08 -3.16
CA ARG A 118 -6.30 -21.05 -2.09
C ARG A 118 -7.64 -21.30 -1.39
N ARG A 119 -8.05 -22.57 -1.32
CA ARG A 119 -9.35 -22.99 -0.79
C ARG A 119 -9.62 -22.55 0.66
N LEU A 120 -8.62 -22.61 1.54
CA LEU A 120 -8.81 -22.31 2.97
C LEU A 120 -9.07 -20.81 3.23
N PRO A 121 -8.26 -19.85 2.71
CA PRO A 121 -8.57 -18.42 2.79
C PRO A 121 -9.94 -18.07 2.19
N PHE A 122 -10.25 -18.61 1.00
CA PHE A 122 -11.54 -18.38 0.36
C PHE A 122 -12.70 -18.84 1.26
N ALA A 123 -12.61 -20.06 1.81
CA ALA A 123 -13.64 -20.58 2.70
C ALA A 123 -13.81 -19.78 4.01
N ARG A 124 -12.73 -19.18 4.54
CA ARG A 124 -12.81 -18.29 5.71
C ARG A 124 -13.58 -17.01 5.37
N LEU A 125 -13.24 -16.39 4.24
CA LEU A 125 -13.92 -15.17 3.77
C LEU A 125 -15.42 -15.41 3.51
N VAL A 126 -15.76 -16.52 2.84
CA VAL A 126 -17.17 -16.88 2.59
C VAL A 126 -17.93 -17.03 3.91
N LYS A 127 -17.36 -17.71 4.91
CA LYS A 127 -17.99 -17.87 6.22
C LYS A 127 -18.14 -16.55 6.96
N GLU A 128 -17.13 -15.67 6.88
CA GLU A 128 -17.19 -14.32 7.45
C GLU A 128 -18.35 -13.52 6.84
N ILE A 129 -18.45 -13.45 5.51
CA ILE A 129 -19.54 -12.78 4.80
C ILE A 129 -20.90 -13.41 5.15
N THR A 130 -20.97 -14.74 5.19
CA THR A 130 -22.20 -15.47 5.56
C THR A 130 -22.67 -15.06 6.95
N ASN A 131 -21.76 -15.00 7.93
CA ASN A 131 -22.08 -14.61 9.30
C ASN A 131 -22.52 -13.14 9.38
N SER A 132 -21.89 -12.24 8.61
CA SER A 132 -22.28 -10.84 8.56
C SER A 132 -23.65 -10.63 7.92
N CYS A 133 -23.97 -11.35 6.85
CA CYS A 133 -25.25 -11.20 6.13
C CYS A 133 -26.41 -11.92 6.82
N LEU A 134 -26.16 -13.02 7.53
CA LEU A 134 -27.19 -13.88 8.14
C LEU A 134 -27.17 -13.83 9.68
N ALA A 135 -26.63 -12.76 10.27
CA ALA A 135 -26.48 -12.58 11.71
C ALA A 135 -27.79 -12.73 12.51
N TYR A 136 -28.96 -12.57 11.86
CA TYR A 136 -30.28 -12.67 12.48
C TYR A 136 -30.85 -14.10 12.56
N HIS A 137 -30.23 -15.08 11.89
CA HIS A 137 -30.71 -16.45 11.95
C HIS A 137 -30.12 -17.19 13.16
N LEU A 138 -30.99 -17.64 14.06
CA LEU A 138 -30.71 -18.39 15.30
C LEU A 138 -29.99 -19.75 15.09
N ARG A 139 -29.58 -20.10 13.86
CA ARG A 139 -28.82 -21.33 13.58
C ARG A 139 -27.54 -21.03 12.79
N PRO A 140 -26.38 -21.57 13.21
CA PRO A 140 -25.14 -21.42 12.47
C PRO A 140 -25.26 -22.09 11.09
N TYR A 141 -25.01 -21.34 10.03
CA TYR A 141 -25.07 -21.84 8.66
C TYR A 141 -23.90 -22.80 8.38
N GLN A 142 -24.21 -24.02 7.97
CA GLN A 142 -23.21 -25.06 7.69
C GLN A 142 -22.97 -25.23 6.19
N TRP A 143 -21.79 -24.84 5.71
CA TRP A 143 -21.40 -25.00 4.31
C TRP A 143 -21.02 -26.45 3.97
N ARG A 144 -21.68 -27.03 2.96
CA ARG A 144 -21.27 -28.30 2.33
C ARG A 144 -19.99 -28.11 1.50
N LYS A 145 -19.17 -29.16 1.38
CA LYS A 145 -17.92 -29.12 0.61
C LYS A 145 -18.13 -28.76 -0.88
N ASN A 146 -19.18 -29.29 -1.50
CA ASN A 146 -19.50 -29.06 -2.91
C ASN A 146 -20.05 -27.65 -3.15
N ALA A 147 -20.83 -27.11 -2.20
CA ALA A 147 -21.32 -25.73 -2.29
C ALA A 147 -20.17 -24.72 -2.23
N MET A 148 -19.19 -24.94 -1.35
CA MET A 148 -17.99 -24.12 -1.29
C MET A 148 -17.15 -24.19 -2.57
N LEU A 149 -17.07 -25.37 -3.20
CA LEU A 149 -16.37 -25.55 -4.47
C LEU A 149 -17.08 -24.78 -5.59
N ALA A 150 -18.39 -24.96 -5.74
CA ALA A 150 -19.18 -24.29 -6.76
C ALA A 150 -19.11 -22.76 -6.62
N LEU A 151 -19.15 -22.24 -5.39
CA LEU A 151 -19.00 -20.81 -5.13
C LEU A 151 -17.60 -20.31 -5.52
N GLN A 152 -16.56 -21.10 -5.26
CA GLN A 152 -15.21 -20.77 -5.66
C GLN A 152 -15.06 -20.76 -7.19
N GLU A 153 -15.57 -21.78 -7.87
CA GLU A 153 -15.59 -21.86 -9.34
C GLU A 153 -16.30 -20.66 -9.96
N ALA A 154 -17.50 -20.31 -9.47
CA ALA A 154 -18.25 -19.16 -9.95
C ALA A 154 -17.50 -17.83 -9.71
N SER A 155 -16.89 -17.68 -8.53
CA SER A 155 -16.13 -16.48 -8.17
C SER A 155 -14.88 -16.31 -9.03
N GLU A 156 -14.13 -17.38 -9.25
CA GLU A 156 -12.93 -17.34 -10.08
C GLU A 156 -13.28 -17.12 -11.55
N ASN A 157 -14.35 -17.75 -12.07
CA ASN A 157 -14.81 -17.49 -13.43
C ASN A 157 -15.16 -16.00 -13.63
N TYR A 158 -15.91 -15.41 -12.68
CA TYR A 158 -16.22 -13.99 -12.71
C TYR A 158 -14.97 -13.11 -12.71
N LEU A 159 -13.98 -13.42 -11.85
CA LEU A 159 -12.73 -12.67 -11.79
C LEU A 159 -11.90 -12.80 -13.08
N ILE A 160 -11.87 -13.98 -13.69
CA ILE A 160 -11.18 -14.21 -14.97
C ILE A 160 -11.82 -13.37 -16.07
N ASP A 161 -13.15 -13.39 -16.20
CA ASP A 161 -13.89 -12.61 -17.21
C ASP A 161 -13.69 -11.09 -17.01
N LEU A 162 -13.73 -10.64 -15.75
CA LEU A 162 -13.52 -9.25 -15.40
C LEU A 162 -12.09 -8.78 -15.70
N LEU A 163 -11.09 -9.60 -15.36
CA LEU A 163 -9.68 -9.30 -15.62
C LEU A 163 -9.33 -9.40 -17.09
N ALA A 164 -9.96 -10.31 -17.85
CA ALA A 164 -9.82 -10.38 -19.30
C ALA A 164 -10.31 -9.09 -19.96
N SER A 165 -11.49 -8.61 -19.56
CA SER A 165 -12.06 -7.34 -20.04
C SER A 165 -11.20 -6.14 -19.64
N THR A 166 -10.67 -6.15 -18.42
CA THR A 166 -9.77 -5.12 -17.91
C THR A 166 -8.43 -5.09 -18.65
N ASN A 167 -7.90 -6.26 -19.02
CA ASN A 167 -6.70 -6.39 -19.83
C ASN A 167 -6.92 -5.79 -21.24
N LEU A 168 -8.09 -5.99 -21.85
CA LEU A 168 -8.44 -5.35 -23.12
C LEU A 168 -8.45 -3.82 -23.01
N CYS A 169 -8.97 -3.27 -21.91
CA CYS A 169 -8.90 -1.82 -21.64
C CYS A 169 -7.45 -1.31 -21.53
N ALA A 170 -6.57 -2.07 -20.85
CA ALA A 170 -5.15 -1.72 -20.75
C ALA A 170 -4.45 -1.73 -22.13
N ILE A 171 -4.71 -2.74 -22.95
CA ILE A 171 -4.18 -2.87 -24.31
C ILE A 171 -4.69 -1.73 -25.21
N HIS A 172 -5.98 -1.39 -25.11
CA HIS A 172 -6.55 -0.24 -25.82
C HIS A 172 -5.82 1.06 -25.46
N GLY A 173 -5.45 1.23 -24.18
CA GLY A 173 -4.60 2.31 -23.69
C GLY A 173 -3.10 2.17 -23.98
N LYS A 174 -2.68 1.25 -24.86
CA LYS A 174 -1.28 0.95 -25.22
C LYS A 174 -0.38 0.61 -24.02
N ARG A 175 -0.94 -0.01 -22.98
CA ARG A 175 -0.21 -0.47 -21.79
C ARG A 175 -0.27 -1.98 -21.66
N VAL A 176 0.73 -2.55 -21.00
CA VAL A 176 0.77 -3.98 -20.64
C VAL A 176 0.30 -4.20 -19.20
N THR A 177 0.42 -3.18 -18.34
CA THR A 177 0.03 -3.25 -16.93
C THR A 177 -1.41 -2.74 -16.74
N ILE A 178 -2.23 -3.59 -16.13
CA ILE A 178 -3.59 -3.25 -15.66
C ILE A 178 -3.51 -2.24 -14.52
N MET A 179 -4.36 -1.21 -14.56
CA MET A 179 -4.52 -0.19 -13.52
C MET A 179 -5.95 -0.15 -13.00
N ASN A 180 -6.18 0.45 -11.83
CA ASN A 180 -7.52 0.59 -11.24
C ASN A 180 -8.53 1.24 -12.20
N ARG A 181 -8.10 2.23 -13.00
CA ARG A 181 -8.94 2.88 -14.01
C ARG A 181 -9.46 1.91 -15.08
N ASP A 182 -8.69 0.88 -15.44
CA ASP A 182 -9.08 -0.11 -16.44
C ASP A 182 -10.16 -1.03 -15.85
N LEU A 183 -9.99 -1.43 -14.59
CA LEU A 183 -10.96 -2.24 -13.86
C LEU A 183 -12.27 -1.48 -13.67
N HIS A 184 -12.19 -0.19 -13.32
CA HIS A 184 -13.36 0.68 -13.20
C HIS A 184 -14.09 0.81 -14.54
N LEU A 185 -13.36 1.05 -15.63
CA LEU A 185 -13.94 1.16 -16.96
C LEU A 185 -14.62 -0.14 -17.38
N SER A 186 -13.95 -1.29 -17.19
CA SER A 186 -14.48 -2.62 -17.48
C SER A 186 -15.81 -2.88 -16.74
N ARG A 187 -15.87 -2.58 -15.43
CA ARG A 187 -17.10 -2.75 -14.62
C ARG A 187 -18.22 -1.80 -15.00
N ARG A 188 -17.89 -0.56 -15.39
CA ARG A 188 -18.89 0.43 -15.84
C ARG A 188 -19.53 -0.01 -17.17
N ILE A 189 -18.74 -0.50 -18.11
CA ILE A 189 -19.24 -0.95 -19.42
C ILE A 189 -20.07 -2.23 -19.30
N THR A 190 -19.69 -3.14 -18.40
CA THR A 190 -20.36 -4.45 -18.22
C THR A 190 -21.62 -4.40 -17.35
N GLY A 191 -22.09 -3.21 -16.92
CA GLY A 191 -23.32 -3.07 -16.14
C GLY A 191 -23.20 -3.44 -14.64
N ASN A 192 -22.03 -3.88 -14.17
CA ASN A 192 -21.76 -4.26 -12.77
C ASN A 192 -21.36 -3.06 -11.88
N GLY A 193 -21.89 -1.88 -12.22
CA GLY A 193 -21.30 -0.57 -11.93
C GLY A 193 -21.92 0.25 -10.80
N HIS A 194 -22.76 -0.32 -9.93
CA HIS A 194 -23.17 0.40 -8.72
C HIS A 194 -22.04 0.36 -7.68
N SER A 195 -21.32 1.49 -7.58
CA SER A 195 -20.65 2.02 -6.37
C SER A 195 -20.07 1.00 -5.37
N VAL A 196 -19.07 0.20 -5.77
CA VAL A 196 -18.28 -0.63 -4.82
C VAL A 196 -16.92 0.01 -4.50
N PHE A 197 -16.55 1.13 -5.14
CA PHE A 197 -15.28 1.80 -4.90
C PHE A 197 -15.52 3.20 -4.34
N ASP A 198 -15.12 3.40 -3.08
CA ASP A 198 -14.92 4.74 -2.54
C ASP A 198 -13.77 5.40 -3.31
N GLU A 199 -14.08 6.48 -4.04
CA GLU A 199 -13.05 7.38 -4.58
C GLU A 199 -12.35 8.07 -3.40
N LYS A 200 -11.31 7.43 -2.85
CA LYS A 200 -10.40 8.11 -1.92
C LYS A 200 -9.75 9.27 -2.67
N LYS A 201 -10.11 10.51 -2.31
CA LYS A 201 -9.45 11.73 -2.82
C LYS A 201 -7.94 11.58 -2.65
N LYS A 202 -7.21 11.50 -3.78
CA LYS A 202 -5.78 11.19 -3.84
C LYS A 202 -4.90 12.21 -3.07
N PHE A 203 -5.40 13.43 -2.90
CA PHE A 203 -4.73 14.52 -2.21
C PHE A 203 -5.69 15.22 -1.25
N SER A 204 -6.25 14.49 -0.28
CA SER A 204 -6.85 15.19 0.86
C SER A 204 -5.75 15.98 1.56
N LYS A 205 -6.05 17.25 1.87
CA LYS A 205 -5.16 18.05 2.71
C LYS A 205 -5.07 17.35 4.07
N LYS A 206 -3.85 17.19 4.58
CA LYS A 206 -3.59 16.55 5.87
C LYS A 206 -2.99 17.58 6.80
N ILE A 207 -3.55 17.67 7.99
CA ILE A 207 -3.01 18.47 9.08
C ILE A 207 -2.25 17.52 9.98
N MET A 208 -1.02 17.87 10.32
CA MET A 208 -0.23 17.14 11.29
C MET A 208 -0.31 17.88 12.62
N ILE A 209 -0.60 17.15 13.69
CA ILE A 209 -0.72 17.71 15.04
C ILE A 209 0.22 16.98 15.99
N TRP A 210 0.62 17.66 17.05
CA TRP A 210 1.30 17.07 18.19
C TRP A 210 0.63 17.53 19.48
N GLY A 211 0.48 16.60 20.42
CA GLY A 211 -0.01 16.87 21.77
C GLY A 211 0.58 15.88 22.76
N GLY A 212 0.61 16.27 24.02
CA GLY A 212 1.02 15.44 25.14
C GLY A 212 -0.06 15.39 26.21
N ILE A 213 -0.16 14.23 26.87
CA ILE A 213 -1.07 14.01 28.00
C ILE A 213 -0.34 13.38 29.17
N GLY A 214 -0.86 13.62 30.36
CA GLY A 214 -0.45 13.00 31.62
C GLY A 214 -1.60 13.05 32.63
N PHE A 215 -1.39 12.49 33.82
CA PHE A 215 -2.39 12.53 34.87
C PHE A 215 -2.60 13.98 35.34
N ARG A 216 -3.75 14.59 35.01
CA ARG A 216 -4.02 16.04 35.20
C ARG A 216 -3.13 16.97 34.38
N LEU A 217 -2.50 16.46 33.32
CA LEU A 217 -1.72 17.25 32.39
C LEU A 217 -2.25 17.07 30.96
N GLN A 218 -2.44 18.18 30.27
CA GLN A 218 -2.75 18.24 28.85
C GLN A 218 -1.96 19.42 28.27
N THR A 219 -1.21 19.20 27.20
CA THR A 219 -0.47 20.30 26.55
C THR A 219 -1.37 21.07 25.59
N ASP A 220 -0.93 22.26 25.20
CA ASP A 220 -1.45 22.90 24.00
C ASP A 220 -1.17 22.00 22.77
N LEU A 221 -2.07 22.00 21.79
CA LEU A 221 -1.81 21.31 20.51
C LEU A 221 -0.89 22.16 19.64
N ILE A 222 0.13 21.51 19.07
CA ILE A 222 1.03 22.11 18.09
C ILE A 222 0.61 21.65 16.69
N ILE A 223 0.24 22.60 15.85
CA ILE A 223 -0.05 22.37 14.43
C ILE A 223 1.27 22.41 13.66
N ILE A 224 1.48 21.42 12.80
CA ILE A 224 2.73 21.22 12.08
C ILE A 224 2.47 21.30 10.58
N ASP A 225 3.01 22.35 9.96
CA ASP A 225 2.81 22.65 8.53
C ASP A 225 3.79 21.92 7.60
N SER A 226 4.77 21.20 8.16
CA SER A 226 5.85 20.58 7.39
C SER A 226 6.34 19.26 7.99
N SER A 227 7.31 18.60 7.33
CA SER A 227 7.88 17.36 7.85
C SER A 227 8.67 17.61 9.15
N VAL A 228 8.41 16.79 10.16
CA VAL A 228 9.17 16.83 11.43
C VAL A 228 10.58 16.26 11.23
N ASN A 229 11.58 17.04 11.61
CA ASN A 229 12.98 16.63 11.71
C ASN A 229 13.47 16.87 13.16
N THR A 230 14.72 16.52 13.45
CA THR A 230 15.29 16.67 14.80
C THR A 230 15.20 18.11 15.33
N GLU A 231 15.53 19.11 14.51
CA GLU A 231 15.51 20.52 14.89
C GLU A 231 14.10 21.01 15.16
N THR A 232 13.16 20.76 14.24
CA THR A 232 11.77 21.19 14.39
C THR A 232 11.09 20.48 15.54
N TYR A 233 11.42 19.20 15.77
CA TYR A 233 10.95 18.47 16.93
C TYR A 233 11.39 19.11 18.26
N ILE A 234 12.66 19.48 18.40
CA ILE A 234 13.14 20.11 19.64
C ILE A 234 12.58 21.54 19.79
N ASN A 235 12.71 22.35 18.74
CA ASN A 235 12.46 23.79 18.84
C ASN A 235 10.98 24.15 18.75
N ASP A 236 10.25 23.53 17.84
CA ASP A 236 8.87 23.94 17.55
C ASP A 236 7.90 23.09 18.37
N ILE A 237 8.20 21.80 18.56
CA ILE A 237 7.31 20.86 19.25
C ILE A 237 7.60 20.80 20.75
N ILE A 238 8.78 20.35 21.18
CA ILE A 238 9.08 20.16 22.61
C ILE A 238 9.11 21.48 23.38
N LYS A 239 9.79 22.51 22.84
CA LYS A 239 9.79 23.84 23.47
C LYS A 239 8.45 24.56 23.29
N GLY A 240 7.86 24.49 22.09
CA GLY A 240 6.61 25.19 21.78
C GLY A 240 5.42 24.70 22.60
N SER A 241 5.31 23.38 22.81
CA SER A 241 4.27 22.78 23.67
C SER A 241 4.44 23.07 25.16
N LYS A 242 5.61 23.56 25.57
CA LYS A 242 5.99 23.80 26.97
C LYS A 242 5.84 22.55 27.85
N ILE A 243 5.84 21.35 27.27
CA ILE A 243 5.54 20.11 27.99
C ILE A 243 6.43 19.91 29.22
N ILE A 244 7.75 20.14 29.09
CA ILE A 244 8.71 20.02 30.20
C ILE A 244 8.36 21.00 31.32
N LYS A 245 8.05 22.27 30.96
CA LYS A 245 7.71 23.30 31.94
C LYS A 245 6.40 22.98 32.65
N SER A 246 5.38 22.55 31.90
CA SER A 246 4.06 22.21 32.45
C SER A 246 4.13 20.96 33.33
N ALA A 247 4.88 19.94 32.94
CA ALA A 247 5.08 18.73 33.73
C ALA A 247 5.91 18.98 34.99
N ASN A 248 7.00 19.76 34.92
CA ASN A 248 7.76 20.16 36.11
C ASN A 248 6.91 20.93 37.11
N ARG A 249 5.97 21.76 36.65
CA ARG A 249 5.05 22.50 37.52
C ARG A 249 4.03 21.58 38.20
N GLU A 250 3.54 20.57 37.49
CA GLU A 250 2.49 19.67 38.00
C GLU A 250 3.06 18.57 38.91
N TYR A 251 4.18 17.96 38.51
CA TYR A 251 4.72 16.77 39.17
C TYR A 251 6.00 17.04 39.97
N GLY A 252 6.66 18.18 39.75
CA GLY A 252 8.01 18.44 40.24
C GLY A 252 9.09 18.11 39.19
N GLU A 253 10.26 18.72 39.32
CA GLU A 253 11.37 18.45 38.41
C GLU A 253 11.89 17.02 38.63
N TRP A 254 12.10 16.27 37.54
CA TRP A 254 12.60 14.88 37.56
C TRP A 254 11.70 13.83 38.22
N GLU A 255 10.50 14.19 38.67
CA GLU A 255 9.54 13.27 39.31
C GLU A 255 8.54 12.65 38.32
N TRP A 256 8.80 12.79 37.02
CA TRP A 256 7.92 12.30 35.96
C TRP A 256 8.73 11.71 34.81
N ILE A 257 8.06 10.87 34.02
CA ILE A 257 8.65 10.14 32.90
C ILE A 257 8.02 10.63 31.60
N PHE A 258 8.85 11.06 30.66
CA PHE A 258 8.46 11.43 29.31
C PHE A 258 8.46 10.19 28.41
N GLN A 259 7.29 9.82 27.90
CA GLN A 259 7.12 8.74 26.93
C GLN A 259 6.94 9.33 25.52
N GLN A 260 7.63 8.73 24.55
CA GLN A 260 7.51 9.04 23.11
C GLN A 260 7.70 7.75 22.30
N ASP A 261 7.25 7.75 21.05
CA ASP A 261 7.46 6.62 20.15
C ASP A 261 8.89 6.61 19.55
N GLY A 262 9.20 5.55 18.79
CA GLY A 262 10.52 5.34 18.18
C GLY A 262 10.75 6.09 16.85
N ALA A 263 10.07 7.19 16.57
CA ALA A 263 10.27 7.92 15.31
C ALA A 263 11.71 8.47 15.19
N ARG A 264 12.23 8.57 13.96
CA ARG A 264 13.63 8.99 13.70
C ARG A 264 14.02 10.32 14.37
N PRO A 265 13.17 11.38 14.36
CA PRO A 265 13.48 12.61 15.08
C PRO A 265 13.57 12.42 16.59
N HIS A 266 12.78 11.52 17.17
CA HIS A 266 12.68 11.29 18.61
C HIS A 266 13.91 10.57 19.15
N THR A 267 14.39 9.57 18.42
CA THR A 267 15.55 8.74 18.80
C THR A 267 16.90 9.32 18.36
N SER A 268 16.91 10.51 17.75
CA SER A 268 18.15 11.13 17.30
C SER A 268 19.04 11.49 18.49
N LYS A 269 20.38 11.40 18.34
CA LYS A 269 21.33 11.70 19.43
C LYS A 269 21.11 13.09 20.02
N LYS A 270 20.81 14.07 19.16
CA LYS A 270 20.56 15.46 19.55
C LYS A 270 19.28 15.59 20.38
N THR A 271 18.20 14.95 19.95
CA THR A 271 16.93 14.93 20.69
C THR A 271 17.07 14.26 22.04
N MET A 272 17.67 13.06 22.07
CA MET A 272 17.87 12.34 23.32
C MET A 272 18.74 13.14 24.28
N SER A 273 19.87 13.71 23.83
CA SER A 273 20.73 14.57 24.66
C SER A 273 19.98 15.80 25.20
N TYR A 274 19.13 16.42 24.39
CA TYR A 274 18.32 17.57 24.83
C TYR A 274 17.33 17.18 25.93
N LEU A 275 16.61 16.06 25.77
CA LEU A 275 15.58 15.61 26.69
C LEU A 275 16.15 15.04 28.00
N THR A 276 17.19 14.21 27.92
CA THR A 276 17.77 13.55 29.11
C THR A 276 18.49 14.52 30.05
N GLN A 277 18.76 15.76 29.61
CA GLN A 277 19.27 16.84 30.47
C GLN A 277 18.14 17.57 31.23
N ARG A 278 16.87 17.30 30.92
CA ARG A 278 15.72 18.10 31.38
C ARG A 278 14.58 17.27 31.98
N CYS A 279 14.51 15.98 31.67
CA CYS A 279 13.48 15.07 32.17
C CYS A 279 13.93 13.60 32.05
N ASN A 280 13.26 12.71 32.77
CA ASN A 280 13.46 11.26 32.61
C ASN A 280 12.73 10.79 31.36
N VAL A 281 13.46 10.27 30.37
CA VAL A 281 12.85 9.76 29.12
C VAL A 281 12.69 8.25 29.22
N LEU A 282 11.49 7.74 28.92
CA LEU A 282 11.25 6.31 28.77
C LEU A 282 11.89 5.81 27.48
N ASN A 283 13.03 5.14 27.59
CA ASN A 283 13.76 4.60 26.45
C ASN A 283 14.50 3.31 26.86
N PRO A 284 14.43 2.21 26.08
CA PRO A 284 13.77 2.08 24.77
C PRO A 284 12.24 1.93 24.84
N TRP A 285 11.54 2.44 23.83
CA TRP A 285 10.14 2.12 23.56
C TRP A 285 10.03 0.98 22.54
N PRO A 286 9.17 -0.03 22.77
CA PRO A 286 9.06 -1.16 21.85
C PRO A 286 8.53 -0.73 20.46
N PRO A 287 9.12 -1.26 19.36
CA PRO A 287 8.67 -0.92 18.02
C PRO A 287 7.26 -1.45 17.76
N ASN A 288 6.51 -0.77 16.88
CA ASN A 288 5.15 -1.16 16.45
C ASN A 288 4.17 -1.43 17.60
N SER A 289 4.27 -0.66 18.69
CA SER A 289 3.43 -0.82 19.88
C SER A 289 2.52 0.39 20.13
N PRO A 290 1.64 0.77 19.17
CA PRO A 290 0.70 1.88 19.37
C PRO A 290 -0.36 1.54 20.44
N ASP A 291 -0.67 0.25 20.62
CA ASP A 291 -1.63 -0.25 21.59
C ASP A 291 -1.15 -0.10 23.06
N LEU A 292 0.15 0.06 23.27
CA LEU A 292 0.74 0.45 24.55
C LEU A 292 0.70 1.97 24.81
N ASN A 293 0.47 2.80 23.79
CA ASN A 293 0.51 4.25 23.92
C ASN A 293 -0.92 4.81 24.17
N PRO A 294 -1.23 5.33 25.37
CA PRO A 294 -2.60 5.77 25.70
C PRO A 294 -3.10 6.91 24.83
N ILE A 295 -2.21 7.75 24.27
CA ILE A 295 -2.61 8.88 23.44
C ILE A 295 -3.25 8.45 22.12
N GLU A 296 -2.97 7.23 21.63
CA GLU A 296 -3.60 6.69 20.42
C GLU A 296 -5.10 6.47 20.61
N ASN A 297 -5.53 6.10 21.83
CA ASN A 297 -6.95 6.04 22.17
C ASN A 297 -7.57 7.44 22.21
N LEU A 298 -6.82 8.44 22.69
CA LEU A 298 -7.28 9.82 22.69
C LEU A 298 -7.46 10.37 21.28
N TRP A 299 -6.51 10.09 20.37
CA TRP A 299 -6.63 10.41 18.95
C TRP A 299 -7.86 9.75 18.32
N SER A 300 -8.13 8.49 18.67
CA SER A 300 -9.34 7.80 18.21
C SER A 300 -10.64 8.47 18.71
N ILE A 301 -10.66 8.97 19.94
CA ILE A 301 -11.79 9.74 20.49
C ILE A 301 -11.97 11.06 19.73
N MET A 302 -10.88 11.77 19.46
CA MET A 302 -10.92 13.01 18.68
C MET A 302 -11.42 12.77 17.26
N ASP A 303 -10.87 11.77 16.56
CA ASP A 303 -11.29 11.40 15.21
C ASP A 303 -12.80 11.12 15.18
N ASN A 304 -13.33 10.40 16.18
CA ASN A 304 -14.77 10.15 16.28
C ASN A 304 -15.59 11.42 16.49
N ARG A 305 -15.13 12.36 17.32
CA ARG A 305 -15.82 13.65 17.53
C ARG A 305 -15.76 14.56 16.30
N LEU A 306 -14.68 14.46 15.51
CA LEU A 306 -14.49 15.24 14.30
C LEU A 306 -15.26 14.68 13.08
N LYS A 307 -15.72 13.42 13.11
CA LYS A 307 -16.46 12.79 11.99
C LYS A 307 -17.72 13.56 11.60
N ASP A 308 -18.41 14.13 12.56
CA ASP A 308 -19.67 14.85 12.34
C ASP A 308 -19.43 16.33 11.95
N THR A 309 -18.18 16.78 11.93
CA THR A 309 -17.82 18.15 11.57
C THR A 309 -17.67 18.29 10.06
N GLN A 310 -18.13 19.42 9.51
CA GLN A 310 -18.00 19.76 8.10
C GLN A 310 -17.35 21.13 7.93
N PRO A 311 -16.06 21.27 8.30
CA PRO A 311 -15.36 22.54 8.16
C PRO A 311 -15.19 22.92 6.68
N ASN A 312 -15.41 24.19 6.36
CA ASN A 312 -15.34 24.70 4.99
C ASN A 312 -13.92 25.08 4.56
N ASN A 313 -13.03 25.33 5.53
CA ASN A 313 -11.64 25.69 5.29
C ASN A 313 -10.71 25.10 6.36
N GLU A 314 -9.41 25.25 6.15
CA GLU A 314 -8.38 24.72 7.06
C GLU A 314 -8.39 25.38 8.43
N GLU A 315 -8.57 26.70 8.50
CA GLU A 315 -8.55 27.45 9.76
C GLU A 315 -9.70 27.01 10.67
N GLU A 316 -10.90 26.86 10.11
CA GLU A 316 -12.08 26.34 10.79
C GLU A 316 -11.86 24.90 11.28
N PHE A 317 -11.20 24.06 10.47
CA PHE A 317 -10.88 22.70 10.88
C PHE A 317 -9.86 22.68 12.03
N ILE A 318 -8.82 23.51 11.99
CA ILE A 318 -7.84 23.64 13.08
C ILE A 318 -8.53 24.12 14.35
N ALA A 319 -9.40 25.12 14.27
CA ALA A 319 -10.15 25.63 15.41
C ALA A 319 -11.03 24.54 16.04
N GLU A 320 -11.70 23.72 15.22
CA GLU A 320 -12.51 22.61 15.73
C GLU A 320 -11.66 21.50 16.35
N ILE A 321 -10.48 21.19 15.80
CA ILE A 321 -9.52 20.25 16.41
C ILE A 321 -9.10 20.73 17.81
N ILE A 322 -8.73 22.01 17.94
CA ILE A 322 -8.31 22.60 19.22
C ILE A 322 -9.46 22.56 20.23
N LYS A 323 -10.67 22.96 19.80
CA LYS A 323 -11.87 22.92 20.64
C LYS A 323 -12.21 21.50 21.10
N VAL A 324 -12.08 20.51 20.22
CA VAL A 324 -12.31 19.10 20.58
C VAL A 324 -11.28 18.63 21.60
N TRP A 325 -10.01 19.00 21.45
CA TRP A 325 -8.92 18.67 22.38
C TRP A 325 -9.13 19.27 23.77
N GLU A 326 -9.40 20.57 23.85
CA GLU A 326 -9.65 21.27 25.11
C GLU A 326 -10.97 20.81 25.77
N GLY A 327 -11.94 20.38 24.97
CA GLY A 327 -13.23 19.86 25.42
C GLY A 327 -13.21 18.38 25.85
N ILE A 328 -12.05 17.73 25.97
CA ILE A 328 -12.00 16.36 26.49
C ILE A 328 -12.08 16.38 28.02
N PRO A 329 -13.05 15.68 28.64
CA PRO A 329 -13.12 15.60 30.10
C PRO A 329 -11.84 15.00 30.71
N TRP A 330 -11.30 15.64 31.74
CA TRP A 330 -10.11 15.19 32.47
C TRP A 330 -10.15 13.73 32.87
N LYS A 331 -11.31 13.25 33.32
CA LYS A 331 -11.53 11.84 33.71
C LYS A 331 -11.18 10.85 32.60
N ILE A 332 -11.39 11.20 31.33
CA ILE A 332 -11.01 10.34 30.20
C ILE A 332 -9.48 10.26 30.11
N ILE A 333 -8.79 11.40 30.16
CA ILE A 333 -7.34 11.48 30.09
C ILE A 333 -6.69 10.72 31.26
N GLU A 334 -7.18 10.96 32.48
CA GLU A 334 -6.71 10.28 33.69
C GLU A 334 -6.88 8.76 33.59
N ASN A 335 -8.05 8.29 33.17
CA ASN A 335 -8.30 6.85 32.99
C ASN A 335 -7.37 6.22 31.94
N LEU A 336 -7.09 6.92 30.84
CA LEU A 336 -6.16 6.47 29.81
C LEU A 336 -4.74 6.35 30.37
N VAL A 337 -4.27 7.34 31.12
CA VAL A 337 -2.93 7.31 31.74
C VAL A 337 -2.84 6.20 32.80
N LEU A 338 -3.83 6.09 33.68
CA LEU A 338 -3.89 5.05 34.71
C LEU A 338 -4.03 3.63 34.13
N SER A 339 -4.52 3.50 32.89
CA SER A 339 -4.62 2.20 32.21
C SER A 339 -3.26 1.56 31.90
N MET A 340 -2.15 2.31 31.98
CA MET A 340 -0.81 1.82 31.62
C MET A 340 -0.39 0.55 32.36
N SER A 341 -0.62 0.46 33.67
CA SER A 341 -0.28 -0.75 34.43
C SER A 341 -1.03 -1.98 33.91
N LYS A 342 -2.32 -1.80 33.58
CA LYS A 342 -3.13 -2.88 32.99
C LYS A 342 -2.65 -3.26 31.59
N ARG A 343 -2.27 -2.28 30.74
CA ARG A 343 -1.70 -2.52 29.41
C ARG A 343 -0.43 -3.34 29.47
N ILE A 344 0.50 -2.98 30.36
CA ILE A 344 1.77 -3.68 30.56
C ILE A 344 1.52 -5.12 31.00
N ASN A 345 0.69 -5.33 32.02
CA ASN A 345 0.36 -6.68 32.50
C ASN A 345 -0.25 -7.54 31.38
N LEU A 346 -1.19 -6.98 30.62
CA LEU A 346 -1.85 -7.70 29.54
C LEU A 346 -0.88 -8.06 28.40
N VAL A 347 0.08 -7.19 28.05
CA VAL A 347 1.12 -7.50 27.05
C VAL A 347 2.05 -8.60 27.55
N ILE A 348 2.41 -8.61 28.85
CA ILE A 348 3.24 -9.66 29.46
C ILE A 348 2.49 -11.00 29.45
N GLU A 349 1.23 -11.02 29.89
CA GLU A 349 0.36 -12.21 29.85
C GLU A 349 0.23 -12.77 28.44
N ARG A 350 0.20 -11.89 27.44
CA ARG A 350 0.11 -12.26 26.02
C ARG A 350 1.44 -12.46 25.33
N GLN A 351 2.55 -12.48 26.08
CA GLN A 351 3.89 -12.73 25.55
C GLN A 351 4.26 -11.79 24.38
N GLY A 352 3.88 -10.52 24.48
CA GLY A 352 4.20 -9.51 23.47
C GLY A 352 3.23 -9.46 22.27
N GLN A 353 2.12 -10.21 22.27
CA GLN A 353 1.08 -10.06 21.25
C GLN A 353 0.27 -8.77 21.46
N SER A 354 -0.42 -8.33 20.40
CA SER A 354 -1.23 -7.11 20.45
C SER A 354 -2.36 -7.19 21.48
N ILE A 355 -2.61 -6.05 22.11
CA ILE A 355 -3.68 -5.83 23.09
C ILE A 355 -4.81 -4.95 22.54
N ASN A 356 -4.85 -4.74 21.22
CA ASN A 356 -5.96 -4.05 20.57
C ASN A 356 -7.31 -4.73 20.90
N GLY A 357 -8.31 -3.91 21.24
CA GLY A 357 -9.66 -4.37 21.63
C GLY A 357 -9.91 -4.51 23.13
N PHE A 358 -8.92 -4.23 23.99
CA PHE A 358 -9.05 -4.31 25.46
C PHE A 358 -9.23 -2.95 26.16
N PHE A 359 -9.09 -1.85 25.41
CA PHE A 359 -9.04 -0.47 25.92
C PHE A 359 -9.77 0.50 25.00
#